data_AF-A0A951FA56-F1
#
_entry.id   AF-A0A951FA56-F1
#
_cell.length_a   1.000
_cell.length_b   1.000
_cell.length_c   1.000
_cell.angle_alpha   90.00
_cell.angle_beta   90.00
_cell.angle_gamma   90.00
#
_symmetry.space_group_name_H-M   'P 1'
#
loop_
_entity.id
_entity.type
_entity.pdbx_description
1 polymer ?
#
loop_
_entity_poly.entity_id
_entity_poly.type
_entity_poly.pdbx_seq_one_letter_code
_entity_poly.pdbx_strand_id
1 'polypeptide(L)'
;MDLPPPNNPRVMQDGQLEVREGHTVPVLAQPSTHRLIVLNSTALGHMHIGQTLVLHLLDEEPLPITLEAIDRLALIARYIEGADEE
;
A
#
# COMPACT_ATOMS: atom_id res chain seq x y z
N MET A 1 32.16 -11.84 12.95
CA MET A 1 31.54 -10.49 12.91
C MET A 1 30.04 -10.71 12.88
N ASP A 2 29.37 -10.37 13.96
CA ASP A 2 27.91 -10.45 14.10
C ASP A 2 27.36 -9.08 13.69
N LEU A 3 27.21 -8.86 12.37
CA LEU A 3 26.61 -7.63 11.88
C LEU A 3 25.10 -7.72 12.18
N PRO A 4 24.52 -6.77 12.94
CA PRO A 4 23.08 -6.75 13.12
C PRO A 4 22.40 -6.69 11.76
N PRO A 5 21.27 -7.40 11.56
CA PRO A 5 20.55 -7.36 10.30
C PRO A 5 20.27 -5.89 9.94
N PRO A 6 20.40 -5.52 8.65
CA PRO A 6 20.19 -4.15 8.23
C PRO A 6 18.82 -3.69 8.72
N ASN A 7 18.82 -2.59 9.47
CA ASN A 7 17.60 -1.94 9.95
C ASN A 7 16.97 -1.21 8.76
N ASN A 8 16.46 -1.98 7.79
CA ASN A 8 15.75 -1.43 6.66
C ASN A 8 14.49 -0.75 7.22
N PRO A 9 14.29 0.55 6.96
CA PRO A 9 13.17 1.28 7.49
C PRO A 9 11.88 0.52 7.15
N ARG A 10 11.08 0.20 8.17
CA ARG A 10 9.71 -0.34 8.02
C ARG A 10 8.74 0.74 7.53
N VAL A 11 9.25 1.70 6.76
CA VAL A 11 8.51 2.87 6.33
C VAL A 11 7.76 2.46 5.08
N MET A 12 6.44 2.52 5.18
CA MET A 12 5.60 2.49 3.99
C MET A 12 5.72 3.84 3.29
N GLN A 13 5.80 3.81 1.97
CA GLN A 13 5.90 4.98 1.12
C GLN A 13 4.53 5.24 0.48
N ASP A 14 4.17 6.51 0.33
CA ASP A 14 2.99 6.90 -0.42
C ASP A 14 3.15 6.55 -1.90
N GLY A 15 2.06 6.09 -2.50
CA GLY A 15 2.01 5.75 -3.91
C GLY A 15 0.61 5.78 -4.47
N GLN A 16 0.52 5.53 -5.76
CA GLN A 16 -0.73 5.38 -6.49
C GLN A 16 -0.75 4.04 -7.22
N LEU A 17 -1.86 3.33 -7.13
CA LEU A 17 -2.07 2.09 -7.83
C LEU A 17 -3.07 2.32 -8.96
N GLU A 18 -2.62 2.15 -10.19
CA GLU A 18 -3.45 2.22 -11.37
C GLU A 18 -4.15 0.87 -11.57
N VAL A 19 -5.45 0.87 -11.30
CA VAL A 19 -6.27 -0.35 -11.33
C VAL A 19 -6.92 -0.56 -12.70
N ARG A 20 -7.04 0.53 -13.47
CA ARG A 20 -7.49 0.64 -14.87
C ARG A 20 -6.87 1.89 -15.46
N GLU A 21 -6.78 1.95 -16.79
CA GLU A 21 -6.25 3.12 -17.51
C GLU A 21 -6.90 4.42 -17.02
N GLY A 22 -6.07 5.33 -16.51
CA GLY A 22 -6.51 6.63 -16.00
C GLY A 22 -7.26 6.61 -14.67
N HIS A 23 -7.35 5.45 -14.00
CA HIS A 23 -7.97 5.32 -12.68
C HIS A 23 -6.96 4.86 -11.63
N THR A 24 -6.49 5.82 -10.84
CA THR A 24 -5.52 5.58 -9.77
C THR A 24 -6.18 5.59 -8.39
N VAL A 25 -5.61 4.79 -7.49
CA VAL A 25 -6.07 4.61 -6.11
C VAL A 25 -4.90 4.88 -5.18
N PRO A 26 -5.06 5.67 -4.10
CA PRO A 26 -3.97 5.92 -3.16
C PRO A 26 -3.60 4.64 -2.40
N VAL A 27 -2.29 4.40 -2.26
CA VAL A 27 -1.75 3.23 -1.58
C VAL A 27 -0.55 3.59 -0.71
N LEU A 28 -0.29 2.77 0.30
CA LEU A 28 0.98 2.73 1.02
C LEU A 28 1.73 1.47 0.59
N ALA A 29 2.92 1.62 0.02
CA ALA A 29 3.72 0.50 -0.46
C ALA A 29 4.96 0.32 0.40
N GLN A 30 5.34 -0.93 0.63
CA GLN A 30 6.61 -1.30 1.24
C GLN A 30 7.38 -2.19 0.26
N PRO A 31 8.19 -1.61 -0.64
CA PRO A 31 8.87 -2.36 -1.70
C PRO A 31 9.74 -3.50 -1.17
N SER A 32 10.39 -3.30 -0.02
CA SER A 32 11.28 -4.30 0.61
C SER A 32 10.59 -5.60 1.02
N THR A 33 9.26 -5.58 1.23
CA THR A 33 8.47 -6.75 1.62
C THR A 33 7.36 -7.06 0.63
N HIS A 34 7.28 -6.33 -0.48
CA HIS A 34 6.20 -6.40 -1.48
C HIS A 34 4.80 -6.29 -0.86
N ARG A 35 4.66 -5.50 0.20
CA ARG A 35 3.38 -5.24 0.85
C ARG A 35 2.79 -3.95 0.33
N LEU A 36 1.47 -3.95 0.18
CA LEU A 36 0.72 -2.80 -0.27
C LEU A 36 -0.57 -2.69 0.55
N ILE A 37 -0.86 -1.48 1.04
CA ILE A 37 -2.10 -1.14 1.72
C ILE A 37 -2.88 -0.23 0.77
N VAL A 38 -4.06 -0.68 0.34
CA VAL A 38 -4.95 0.12 -0.50
C VAL A 38 -5.80 1.01 0.40
N LEU A 39 -5.70 2.33 0.24
CA LEU A 39 -6.42 3.31 1.08
C LEU A 39 -7.87 3.56 0.62
N ASN A 40 -8.37 2.73 -0.31
CA ASN A 40 -9.74 2.74 -0.78
C ASN A 40 -10.32 1.30 -0.79
N SER A 41 -11.23 1.03 0.14
CA SER A 41 -11.86 -0.28 0.31
C SER A 41 -12.78 -0.66 -0.86
N THR A 42 -13.38 0.30 -1.56
CA THR A 42 -14.22 0.01 -2.75
C THR A 42 -13.39 -0.48 -3.92
N ALA A 43 -12.20 0.09 -4.11
CA ALA A 43 -11.28 -0.33 -5.17
C ALA A 43 -10.83 -1.78 -4.98
N LEU A 44 -10.58 -2.22 -3.74
CA LEU A 44 -10.25 -3.62 -3.42
C LEU A 44 -11.33 -4.62 -3.88
N GLY A 45 -12.60 -4.21 -3.89
CA GLY A 45 -13.71 -5.03 -4.38
C GLY A 45 -13.64 -5.35 -5.88
N HIS A 46 -12.93 -4.54 -6.66
CA HIS A 46 -12.76 -4.70 -8.10
C HIS A 46 -11.43 -5.37 -8.49
N MET A 47 -10.58 -5.68 -7.51
CA MET A 47 -9.30 -6.35 -7.72
C MET A 47 -9.41 -7.87 -7.56
N HIS A 48 -8.59 -8.60 -8.29
CA HIS A 48 -8.50 -10.06 -8.20
C HIS A 48 -7.06 -10.56 -8.13
N ILE A 49 -6.87 -11.72 -7.50
CA ILE A 49 -5.57 -12.41 -7.47
C ILE A 49 -5.19 -12.81 -8.90
N GLY A 50 -3.92 -12.63 -9.25
CA GLY A 50 -3.38 -12.81 -10.60
C GLY A 50 -3.54 -11.59 -11.51
N GLN A 51 -4.23 -10.54 -11.07
CA GLN A 51 -4.35 -9.30 -11.83
C GLN A 51 -3.02 -8.54 -11.88
N THR A 52 -2.63 -8.07 -13.06
CA THR A 52 -1.52 -7.13 -13.24
C THR A 52 -2.02 -5.69 -13.13
N LEU A 53 -1.36 -4.89 -12.31
CA LEU A 53 -1.64 -3.47 -12.05
C LEU A 53 -0.35 -2.66 -12.18
N VAL A 54 -0.44 -1.33 -12.23
CA VAL A 54 0.74 -0.46 -12.27
C VAL A 54 0.85 0.33 -10.97
N LEU A 55 1.96 0.18 -10.26
CA LEU A 55 2.29 0.90 -9.04
C LEU A 55 3.16 2.12 -9.39
N HIS A 56 2.73 3.29 -8.96
CA HIS A 56 3.44 4.55 -9.09
C HIS A 56 3.91 4.98 -7.70
N LEU A 57 5.23 4.98 -7.48
CA LEU A 57 5.84 5.45 -6.23
C LEU A 57 6.46 6.83 -6.46
N LEU A 58 6.63 7.59 -5.38
CA LEU A 58 7.24 8.91 -5.46
C LEU A 58 8.70 8.77 -5.93
N ASP A 59 9.06 9.53 -6.97
CA ASP A 59 10.41 9.56 -7.55
C ASP A 59 10.89 8.23 -8.19
N GLU A 60 9.99 7.28 -8.48
CA GLU A 60 10.31 6.03 -9.17
C GLU A 60 9.53 5.90 -10.49
N GLU A 61 10.05 5.09 -11.42
CA GLU A 61 9.34 4.75 -12.65
C GLU A 61 8.12 3.85 -12.33
N PRO A 62 7.02 3.96 -13.10
CA PRO A 62 5.84 3.10 -12.93
C PRO A 62 6.21 1.62 -13.02
N LEU A 63 5.85 0.85 -12.00
CA LEU A 63 6.22 -0.55 -11.85
C LEU A 63 5.00 -1.46 -12.08
N PRO A 64 4.99 -2.36 -13.08
CA PRO A 64 3.96 -3.38 -13.18
C PRO A 64 4.09 -4.40 -12.04
N ILE A 65 3.01 -4.62 -11.30
CA ILE A 65 2.92 -5.60 -10.20
C ILE A 65 1.80 -6.60 -10.47
N THR A 66 1.92 -7.80 -9.91
CA THR A 66 0.85 -8.82 -9.96
C THR A 66 0.36 -9.12 -8.56
N LEU A 67 -0.96 -9.09 -8.35
CA LEU A 67 -1.56 -9.37 -7.04
C LEU A 67 -1.49 -10.86 -6.72
N GLU A 68 -0.73 -11.24 -5.70
CA GLU A 68 -0.62 -12.64 -5.25
C GLU A 68 -1.69 -13.01 -4.21
N ALA A 69 -2.02 -12.09 -3.32
CA ALA A 69 -3.00 -12.28 -2.26
C ALA A 69 -3.72 -10.97 -1.93
N ILE A 70 -4.96 -11.06 -1.46
CA ILE A 70 -5.75 -9.91 -1.01
C ILE A 70 -6.32 -10.24 0.37
N ASP A 71 -5.85 -9.51 1.39
CA ASP A 71 -6.48 -9.51 2.71
C ASP A 71 -7.55 -8.41 2.76
N ARG A 72 -8.82 -8.80 2.79
CA ARG A 72 -9.97 -7.88 2.81
C ARG A 72 -10.40 -7.47 4.23
N LEU A 73 -9.81 -8.10 5.26
CA LEU A 73 -10.19 -7.86 6.67
C LEU A 73 -9.38 -6.72 7.30
N ALA A 74 -8.26 -6.32 6.69
CA ALA A 74 -7.44 -5.23 7.16
C ALA A 74 -8.04 -3.84 6.82
N LEU A 75 -9.11 -3.45 7.52
CA LEU A 75 -9.68 -2.10 7.49
C LEU A 75 -9.30 -1.36 8.79
N ILE A 76 -8.07 -0.83 8.87
CA ILE A 76 -7.52 -0.29 10.12
C ILE A 76 -7.98 1.15 10.37
N ALA A 77 -8.47 1.42 11.58
CA ALA A 77 -8.75 2.77 12.09
C ALA A 77 -8.40 2.90 13.60
N ARG A 78 -7.80 4.03 14.01
CA ARG A 78 -7.89 4.55 15.39
C ARG A 78 -7.52 6.03 15.48
N TYR A 79 -8.36 6.80 16.18
CA TYR A 79 -8.35 8.26 16.42
C TYR A 79 -8.50 8.47 17.96
N ILE A 80 -8.00 9.53 18.60
CA ILE A 80 -8.39 10.96 18.63
C ILE A 80 -7.16 11.80 19.04
N GLU A 81 -7.05 13.04 18.57
CA GLU A 81 -6.33 14.10 19.29
C GLU A 81 -7.29 15.29 19.53
N GLY A 82 -7.39 15.72 20.78
CA GLY A 82 -8.36 16.74 21.24
C GLY A 82 -9.74 16.19 21.59
N ALA A 83 -9.84 15.36 22.64
CA ALA A 83 -11.12 15.32 23.37
C ALA A 83 -11.22 16.64 24.13
N ASP A 84 -11.86 17.65 23.52
CA ASP A 84 -12.10 18.96 24.12
C ASP A 84 -12.97 18.85 25.39
N GLU A 85 -12.42 19.48 26.43
CA GLU A 85 -13.05 20.23 27.53
C GLU A 85 -14.22 19.58 28.30
N GLU A 86 -13.89 18.86 29.39
CA GLU A 86 -14.56 19.01 30.69
C GLU A 86 -13.53 19.14 31.83
#